data_AF-A0A2Z3JIL1-F1
#
_entry.id   AF-A0A2Z3JIL1-F1
#
_cell.length_a   1.000
_cell.length_b   1.000
_cell.length_c   1.000
_cell.angle_alpha   90.00
_cell.angle_beta   90.00
_cell.angle_gamma   90.00
#
_symmetry.space_group_name_H-M   'P 1'
#
loop_
_entity.id
_entity.type
_entity.pdbx_description
1 polymer ?
#
loop_
_entity_poly.entity_id
_entity_poly.type
_entity_poly.pdbx_seq_one_letter_code
_entity_poly.pdbx_strand_id
1 'polypeptide(L)'
;MQDARELLTRLPLCFKPDAAGDLSMTAQYLTQHPVYITIENGHCSAHEGLARAPDVTFRIRDDHLIKLMTGRMRGITAFLTGRLKVEGNYRLAQKLQQVFDTSRLR
;
A
#
# COMPACT_ATOMS: atom_id res chain seq x y z
N MET A 1 -0.35 19.18 8.79
CA MET A 1 -0.37 17.77 9.20
C MET A 1 -0.37 16.98 7.90
N GLN A 2 0.59 16.07 7.68
CA GLN A 2 0.57 15.23 6.47
C GLN A 2 -0.43 14.10 6.72
N ASP A 3 -1.46 13.99 5.89
CA ASP A 3 -2.46 12.93 6.03
C ASP A 3 -2.02 11.69 5.25
N ALA A 4 -2.09 10.52 5.90
CA ALA A 4 -1.76 9.25 5.27
C ALA A 4 -2.65 8.97 4.05
N ARG A 5 -3.92 9.41 4.10
CA ARG A 5 -4.87 9.27 3.00
C ARG A 5 -4.37 9.91 1.70
N GLU A 6 -3.78 11.10 1.79
CA GLU A 6 -3.34 11.85 0.61
C GLU A 6 -2.18 11.13 -0.09
N LEU A 7 -1.29 10.54 0.69
CA LEU A 7 -0.22 9.69 0.17
C LEU A 7 -0.75 8.40 -0.44
N LEU A 8 -1.76 7.77 0.16
CA LEU A 8 -2.39 6.57 -0.38
C LEU A 8 -3.12 6.85 -1.70
N THR A 9 -3.79 8.00 -1.82
CA THR A 9 -4.40 8.45 -3.08
C THR A 9 -3.37 8.68 -4.18
N ARG A 10 -2.12 9.00 -3.82
CA ARG A 10 -0.99 9.16 -4.75
C ARG A 10 -0.23 7.86 -5.02
N LEU A 11 -0.47 6.79 -4.25
CA LEU A 11 0.20 5.51 -4.45
C LEU A 11 0.06 4.95 -5.88
N PRO A 12 -1.10 5.04 -6.55
CA PRO A 12 -1.25 4.59 -7.93
C PRO A 12 -0.27 5.22 -8.93
N LEU A 13 0.23 6.44 -8.67
CA LEU A 13 1.24 7.09 -9.52
C LEU A 13 2.59 6.37 -9.52
N CYS A 14 2.83 5.56 -8.49
CA CYS A 14 4.07 4.81 -8.28
C CYS A 14 3.95 3.35 -8.68
N PHE A 15 2.77 2.95 -9.16
CA PHE A 15 2.51 1.62 -9.66
C PHE A 15 3.24 1.39 -10.98
N LYS A 16 3.86 0.22 -11.12
CA LYS A 16 4.55 -0.23 -12.33
C LYS A 16 3.73 -1.34 -12.99
N PRO A 17 2.91 -1.01 -14.00
CA PRO A 17 2.12 -2.02 -14.71
C PRO A 17 3.02 -3.10 -15.34
N ASP A 18 4.20 -2.74 -15.84
CA ASP A 18 5.18 -3.70 -16.38
C ASP A 18 5.63 -4.76 -15.37
N ALA A 19 5.74 -4.39 -14.09
CA ALA A 19 6.12 -5.33 -13.03
C ALA A 19 4.92 -6.12 -12.51
N ALA A 20 3.71 -5.62 -12.71
CA ALA A 20 2.48 -6.23 -12.20
C ALA A 20 2.08 -7.46 -12.99
N GLY A 21 2.21 -7.43 -14.32
CA GLY A 21 1.68 -8.49 -15.20
C GLY A 21 0.21 -8.73 -14.89
N ASP A 22 -0.17 -9.99 -14.69
CA ASP A 22 -1.55 -10.40 -14.37
C ASP A 22 -1.89 -10.29 -12.87
N LEU A 23 -1.29 -9.35 -12.14
CA LEU A 23 -1.62 -9.12 -10.74
C LEU A 23 -3.00 -8.47 -10.61
N SER A 24 -3.93 -9.18 -9.96
CA SER A 24 -5.19 -8.62 -9.49
C SER A 24 -5.33 -8.83 -7.98
N MET A 25 -5.52 -7.75 -7.22
CA MET A 25 -5.70 -7.82 -5.77
C MET A 25 -6.27 -6.53 -5.18
N THR A 26 -6.89 -6.65 -4.01
CA THR A 26 -7.35 -5.53 -3.18
C THR A 26 -6.55 -5.46 -1.88
N ALA A 27 -5.82 -4.37 -1.70
CA ALA A 27 -5.04 -4.06 -0.49
C ALA A 27 -5.77 -3.02 0.37
N GLN A 28 -6.23 -3.41 1.56
CA GLN A 28 -6.77 -2.48 2.56
C GLN A 28 -5.64 -1.86 3.38
N TYR A 29 -5.72 -0.55 3.60
CA TYR A 29 -4.90 0.18 4.57
C TYR A 29 -5.81 0.65 5.71
N LEU A 30 -5.56 0.15 6.91
CA LEU A 30 -6.22 0.53 8.15
C LEU A 30 -5.36 1.55 8.87
N THR A 31 -5.60 2.82 8.54
CA THR A 31 -5.02 4.02 9.16
C THR A 31 -6.13 4.80 9.89
N GLN A 32 -5.88 6.04 10.32
CA GLN A 32 -6.93 6.90 10.87
C GLN A 32 -8.10 7.09 9.89
N HIS A 33 -7.78 7.20 8.60
CA HIS A 33 -8.76 7.26 7.50
C HIS A 33 -8.56 6.04 6.61
N PRO A 34 -9.39 4.99 6.74
CA PRO A 34 -9.25 3.78 5.95
C PRO A 34 -9.28 4.09 4.45
N VAL A 35 -8.36 3.48 3.71
CA VAL A 35 -8.27 3.56 2.25
C VAL A 35 -7.91 2.18 1.74
N TYR A 36 -8.47 1.76 0.63
CA TYR A 36 -8.10 0.54 -0.04
C TYR A 36 -7.66 0.81 -1.47
N ILE A 37 -6.76 -0.03 -1.96
CA ILE A 37 -6.22 0.06 -3.30
C ILE A 37 -6.57 -1.22 -4.04
N THR A 38 -7.11 -1.07 -5.22
CA THR A 38 -7.43 -2.16 -6.14
C THR A 38 -6.41 -2.15 -7.26
N ILE A 39 -5.91 -3.33 -7.59
CA ILE A 39 -5.08 -3.56 -8.76
C ILE A 39 -5.81 -4.57 -9.62
N GLU A 40 -6.05 -4.24 -10.88
CA GLU A 40 -6.68 -5.15 -11.85
C GLU A 40 -6.24 -4.75 -13.26
N ASN A 41 -5.91 -5.73 -14.10
CA ASN A 41 -5.53 -5.51 -15.50
C ASN A 41 -4.39 -4.48 -15.67
N GLY A 42 -3.42 -4.45 -14.75
CA GLY A 42 -2.34 -3.46 -14.77
C GLY A 42 -2.81 -2.03 -14.48
N HIS A 43 -4.01 -1.84 -13.94
CA HIS A 43 -4.48 -0.56 -13.42
C HIS A 43 -4.51 -0.60 -11.90
N CYS A 44 -4.02 0.47 -11.28
CA CYS A 44 -4.07 0.67 -9.84
C CYS A 44 -4.99 1.85 -9.53
N SER A 45 -5.93 1.66 -8.59
CA SER A 45 -6.88 2.69 -8.17
C SER A 45 -6.94 2.76 -6.65
N ALA A 46 -6.99 3.97 -6.10
CA ALA A 46 -7.14 4.20 -4.67
C ALA A 46 -8.56 4.66 -4.35
N HIS A 47 -9.12 4.11 -3.27
CA HIS A 47 -10.50 4.34 -2.86
C HIS A 47 -10.56 4.57 -1.35
N GLU A 48 -11.28 5.61 -0.93
CA GLU A 48 -11.50 5.89 0.49
C GLU A 48 -12.53 4.93 1.09
N GLY A 49 -12.30 4.52 2.33
CA GLY A 49 -13.15 3.63 3.10
C GLY A 49 -12.58 2.21 3.28
N LEU A 50 -13.50 1.28 3.51
CA LEU A 50 -13.19 -0.13 3.73
C LEU A 50 -13.60 -0.96 2.52
N ALA A 51 -12.66 -1.74 2.00
CA ALA A 51 -12.92 -2.76 1.01
C ALA A 51 -13.83 -3.84 1.60
N ARG A 52 -14.79 -4.32 0.81
CA ARG A 52 -15.67 -5.43 1.22
C ARG A 52 -14.93 -6.75 1.42
N ALA A 53 -13.95 -7.03 0.57
CA ALA A 53 -13.17 -8.26 0.59
C ALA A 53 -11.71 -7.96 0.22
N PRO A 54 -10.90 -7.45 1.16
CA PRO A 54 -9.48 -7.22 0.90
C PRO A 54 -8.71 -8.54 0.91
N ASP A 55 -7.88 -8.76 -0.10
CA ASP A 55 -6.93 -9.88 -0.14
C ASP A 55 -5.83 -9.73 0.91
N VAL A 56 -5.44 -8.48 1.16
CA VAL A 56 -4.40 -8.11 2.12
C VAL A 56 -4.85 -6.88 2.89
N THR A 57 -4.65 -6.92 4.20
CA THR A 57 -4.90 -5.80 5.10
C THR A 57 -3.61 -5.34 5.76
N PHE A 58 -3.31 -4.06 5.63
CA PHE A 58 -2.15 -3.39 6.20
C PHE A 58 -2.60 -2.50 7.35
N ARG A 59 -2.17 -2.81 8.58
CA ARG A 59 -2.42 -1.97 9.75
C ARG A 59 -1.18 -1.17 10.09
N ILE A 60 -1.26 0.14 9.96
CA ILE A 60 -0.13 1.05 10.16
C ILE A 60 -0.64 2.41 10.64
N ARG A 61 0.15 3.08 11.48
CA ARG A 61 -0.13 4.45 11.91
C ARG A 61 0.22 5.43 10.80
N ASP A 62 -0.53 6.52 10.70
CA ASP A 62 -0.33 7.56 9.70
C ASP A 62 1.11 8.08 9.66
N ASP A 63 1.70 8.39 10.83
CA ASP A 63 3.09 8.82 10.97
C ASP A 63 4.11 7.83 10.36
N HIS A 64 3.83 6.54 10.49
CA HIS A 64 4.70 5.48 9.98
C HIS A 64 4.49 5.29 8.48
N LEU A 65 3.25 5.39 8.00
CA LEU A 65 2.96 5.34 6.58
C LEU A 65 3.66 6.50 5.85
N ILE A 66 3.59 7.71 6.39
CA ILE A 66 4.27 8.88 5.82
C ILE A 66 5.78 8.63 5.73
N LYS A 67 6.40 8.11 6.78
CA LYS A 67 7.83 7.75 6.76
C LYS A 67 8.13 6.67 5.71
N LEU A 68 7.25 5.70 5.53
CA LEU A 68 7.39 4.62 4.56
C LEU A 68 7.32 5.16 3.12
N MET A 69 6.30 5.97 2.84
CA MET A 69 6.05 6.56 1.51
C MET A 69 7.10 7.61 1.13
N THR A 70 7.61 8.38 2.10
CA THR A 70 8.71 9.32 1.88
C THR A 70 10.08 8.64 1.77
N GLY A 71 10.14 7.30 1.85
CA GLY A 71 11.38 6.54 1.80
C GLY A 71 12.28 6.73 3.03
N ARG A 72 11.78 7.38 4.09
CA ARG A 72 12.42 7.47 5.41
C ARG A 72 12.33 6.16 6.20
N MET A 73 11.51 5.22 5.74
CA MET A 73 11.35 3.88 6.30
C MET A 73 11.12 2.88 5.18
N ARG A 74 11.73 1.69 5.26
CA ARG A 74 11.49 0.60 4.32
C ARG A 74 10.32 -0.26 4.78
N GLY A 75 9.44 -0.69 3.87
CA GLY A 75 8.26 -1.49 4.21
C GLY A 75 8.58 -2.81 4.93
N ILE A 76 9.65 -3.49 4.50
CA ILE A 76 10.17 -4.68 5.19
C ILE A 76 10.63 -4.36 6.61
N THR A 77 11.33 -3.23 6.82
CA THR A 77 11.74 -2.79 8.16
C THR A 77 10.53 -2.43 9.03
N ALA A 78 9.52 -1.77 8.47
CA ALA A 78 8.28 -1.46 9.19
C ALA A 78 7.55 -2.74 9.63
N PHE A 79 7.53 -3.75 8.77
CA PHE A 79 6.95 -5.06 9.07
C PHE A 79 7.74 -5.79 10.16
N LEU A 80 9.06 -5.92 10.00
CA LEU A 80 9.94 -6.59 10.97
C LEU A 80 9.95 -5.92 12.34
N THR A 81 9.78 -4.59 12.40
CA THR A 81 9.71 -3.83 13.66
C THR A 81 8.30 -3.82 14.27
N GLY A 82 7.33 -4.52 13.68
CA GLY A 82 5.94 -4.56 14.14
C GLY A 82 5.16 -3.25 13.94
N ARG A 83 5.74 -2.28 13.22
CA ARG A 83 5.11 -0.98 12.92
C ARG A 83 4.10 -1.04 11.79
N LEU A 84 4.22 -2.07 10.94
CA LEU A 84 3.29 -2.44 9.89
C LEU A 84 2.84 -3.88 10.18
N LYS A 85 1.55 -4.08 10.41
CA LYS A 85 0.96 -5.42 10.49
C LYS A 85 0.37 -5.76 9.13
N VAL A 86 0.63 -6.97 8.64
CA VAL A 86 0.06 -7.49 7.40
C VAL A 86 -0.83 -8.68 7.77
N GLU A 87 -2.05 -8.67 7.28
CA GLU A 87 -3.06 -9.72 7.49
C GLU A 87 -3.62 -10.14 6.13
N GLY A 88 -3.96 -11.41 5.95
CA GLY A 88 -4.40 -11.97 4.66
C GLY A 88 -3.26 -12.62 3.87
N ASN A 89 -3.22 -12.39 2.56
CA ASN A 89 -2.32 -13.11 1.67
C ASN A 89 -0.92 -12.48 1.58
N TYR A 90 0.03 -13.04 2.33
CA TYR A 90 1.43 -12.58 2.34
C TYR A 90 2.12 -12.63 0.97
N ARG A 91 1.77 -13.59 0.10
CA ARG A 91 2.35 -13.69 -1.25
C ARG A 91 1.94 -12.49 -2.09
N LEU A 92 0.67 -12.10 -2.00
CA LEU A 92 0.18 -10.88 -2.65
C LEU A 92 0.83 -9.63 -2.04
N ALA A 93 1.00 -9.58 -0.71
CA ALA A 93 1.72 -8.47 -0.05
C ALA A 93 3.18 -8.32 -0.49
N GLN A 94 3.88 -9.44 -0.76
CA GLN A 94 5.23 -9.42 -1.32
C GLN A 94 5.22 -8.95 -2.78
N LYS A 95 4.29 -9.45 -3.61
CA LYS A 95 4.17 -9.03 -5.01
C LYS A 95 3.80 -7.54 -5.12
N LEU A 96 2.93 -7.06 -4.24
CA LEU A 96 2.59 -5.64 -4.08
C LEU A 96 3.84 -4.77 -3.92
N GLN A 97 4.79 -5.17 -3.06
CA GLN A 97 6.02 -4.41 -2.85
C GLN A 97 6.94 -4.38 -4.07
N GLN A 98 6.84 -5.35 -4.98
CA GLN A 98 7.64 -5.40 -6.21
C GLN A 98 7.05 -4.53 -7.33
N VAL A 99 5.74 -4.33 -7.32
CA VAL A 99 5.02 -3.54 -8.34
C VAL A 99 4.91 -2.06 -8.00
N PHE A 100 5.23 -1.67 -6.77
CA PHE A 100 5.30 -0.26 -6.36
C PHE A 100 6.73 0.21 -6.24
N ASP A 101 7.01 1.37 -6.82
CA ASP A 101 8.31 2.03 -6.67
C ASP A 101 8.18 3.35 -5.91
N THR A 102 8.43 3.27 -4.61
CA THR A 102 8.38 4.43 -3.71
C THR A 102 9.46 5.47 -4.01
N SER A 103 10.45 5.17 -4.86
CA SER A 103 11.43 6.15 -5.33
C SER A 103 10.78 7.26 -6.16
N ARG A 104 9.60 7.00 -6.75
CA ARG A 104 8.82 7.97 -7.54
C ARG A 104 8.03 8.97 -6.68
N LEU A 105 7.98 8.78 -5.36
CA LEU A 105 7.35 9.71 -4.41
C LEU A 105 8.32 10.77 -3.87
N ARG A 106 9.60 10.70 -4.23
CA ARG A 106 10.61 11.68 -3.83
C ARG A 106 10.51 12.97 -4.61
#